data_AF-A0AAV5D0Y1-F1
#
_entry.id   AF-A0AAV5D0Y1-F1
#
_cell.length_a   1.000
_cell.length_b   1.000
_cell.length_c   1.000
_cell.angle_alpha   90.00
_cell.angle_beta   90.00
_cell.angle_gamma   90.00
#
_symmetry.space_group_name_H-M   'P 1'
#
loop_
_entity.id
_entity.type
_entity.pdbx_description
1 polymer ?
#
loop_
_entity_poly.entity_id
_entity_poly.type
_entity_poly.pdbx_seq_one_letter_code
_entity_poly.pdbx_strand_id
1 'polypeptide(L)'
;MLTTGYKVAALLGRHHHRTRPPQLADHAPTVTLFGHRRGRLSLAIHEDTRAPPVFLIELPVLASALHREMVAACGGGGVKLALECDTRRGARRQRLVEEYVWAVYCNGRKAGYAIRRKDASDDERHVLRLLRGVSMGAGVLPPPPASSGSGTDGEITYMRASVERVVGSKDSEAFYMINPDDGGGDSAPELSIFLVRKK
;
A
#
# COMPACT_ATOMS: atom_id res chain seq x y z
N MET A 1 -17.09 -18.92 8.05
CA MET A 1 -16.24 -18.46 9.17
C MET A 1 -14.81 -18.39 8.66
N LEU A 2 -14.30 -17.18 8.41
CA LEU A 2 -12.95 -16.96 7.89
C LEU A 2 -12.14 -16.27 8.99
N THR A 3 -11.47 -17.07 9.83
CA THR A 3 -10.46 -16.59 10.78
C THR A 3 -9.10 -17.05 10.27
N THR A 4 -8.63 -16.43 9.19
CA THR A 4 -7.21 -16.53 8.83
C THR A 4 -6.56 -15.27 9.38
N GLY A 5 -5.73 -15.44 10.40
CA GLY A 5 -5.26 -14.38 11.28
C GLY A 5 -4.50 -13.26 10.57
N TYR A 6 -5.21 -12.19 10.22
CA TYR A 6 -4.64 -10.86 10.23
C TYR A 6 -4.63 -10.41 11.69
N LYS A 7 -3.45 -10.41 12.35
CA LYS A 7 -3.31 -9.79 13.66
C LYS A 7 -3.55 -8.30 13.51
N VAL A 8 -4.78 -7.88 13.70
CA VAL A 8 -5.17 -6.49 13.88
C VAL A 8 -4.61 -6.03 15.23
N ALA A 9 -3.44 -5.38 15.21
CA ALA A 9 -2.97 -4.63 16.38
C ALA A 9 -3.76 -3.31 16.46
N ALA A 10 -5.02 -3.40 16.90
CA ALA A 10 -5.71 -2.23 17.42
C ALA A 10 -5.06 -1.87 18.76
N LEU A 11 -4.20 -0.86 18.77
CA LEU A 11 -3.63 -0.30 20.00
C LEU A 11 -4.72 0.46 20.77
N LEU A 12 -5.61 -0.28 21.43
CA LEU A 12 -6.47 0.25 22.48
C LEU A 12 -5.84 -0.09 23.83
N GLY A 13 -5.64 0.96 24.62
CA GLY A 13 -4.71 1.02 25.75
C GLY A 13 -4.84 -0.09 26.78
N ARG A 14 -3.69 -0.62 27.18
CA ARG A 14 -3.49 -1.23 28.50
C ARG A 14 -2.14 -0.79 29.06
N HIS A 15 -2.19 -0.07 30.16
CA HIS A 15 -1.05 0.28 30.99
C HIS A 15 -0.39 -1.01 31.51
N HIS A 16 0.75 -1.38 30.92
CA HIS A 16 1.75 -2.20 31.59
C HIS A 16 3.13 -1.61 31.31
N HIS A 17 3.87 -1.39 32.39
CA HIS A 17 5.27 -1.00 32.40
C HIS A 17 6.11 -2.11 31.76
N ARG A 18 6.20 -2.14 30.44
CA ARG A 18 7.17 -2.90 29.67
C ARG A 18 7.74 -1.96 28.62
N THR A 19 9.06 -1.86 28.63
CA THR A 19 9.89 -1.12 27.68
C THR A 19 9.31 -1.23 26.27
N ARG A 20 8.73 -0.12 25.83
CA ARG A 20 8.20 0.09 24.49
C ARG A 20 9.30 -0.27 23.49
N PRO A 21 9.10 -1.19 22.53
CA PRO A 21 10.01 -1.32 21.39
C PRO A 21 10.13 0.08 20.76
N PRO A 22 11.29 0.44 20.18
CA PRO A 22 11.50 1.79 19.65
C PRO A 22 10.30 2.11 18.77
N GLN A 23 9.63 3.21 19.10
CA GLN A 23 8.44 3.67 18.40
C GLN A 23 8.75 3.51 16.91
N LEU A 24 8.02 2.63 16.22
CA LEU A 24 7.98 2.64 14.76
C LEU A 24 7.77 4.10 14.40
N ALA A 25 8.82 4.73 13.84
CA ALA A 25 9.01 6.16 13.93
C ALA A 25 7.71 6.88 13.61
N ASP A 26 7.36 7.95 14.34
CA ASP A 26 6.20 8.83 14.04
C ASP A 26 6.26 9.46 12.62
N HIS A 27 7.22 9.02 11.79
CA HIS A 27 7.60 9.50 10.46
C HIS A 27 7.83 8.37 9.43
N ALA A 28 7.55 7.10 9.77
CA ALA A 28 7.68 6.02 8.79
C ALA A 28 6.64 6.20 7.67
N PRO A 29 7.04 6.18 6.38
CA PRO A 29 6.09 6.29 5.30
C PRO A 29 5.08 5.15 5.37
N THR A 30 3.87 5.41 4.87
CA THR A 30 2.77 4.46 4.91
C THR A 30 2.26 4.18 3.51
N VAL A 31 2.08 2.90 3.20
CA VAL A 31 1.44 2.43 1.98
C VAL A 31 0.04 1.98 2.30
N THR A 32 -0.93 2.35 1.45
CA THR A 32 -2.31 1.86 1.52
C THR A 32 -2.72 1.32 0.16
N LEU A 33 -3.13 0.05 0.13
CA LEU A 33 -3.81 -0.58 -0.99
C LEU A 33 -5.29 -0.68 -0.63
N PHE A 34 -6.18 -0.18 -1.48
CA PHE A 34 -7.62 -0.21 -1.18
C PHE A 34 -8.47 -0.22 -2.44
N GLY A 35 -9.67 -0.79 -2.36
CA GLY A 35 -10.60 -0.80 -3.48
C GLY A 35 -11.81 -1.69 -3.20
N HIS A 36 -12.79 -1.64 -4.10
CA HIS A 36 -13.93 -2.54 -4.02
C HIS A 36 -13.48 -3.99 -4.20
N ARG A 37 -14.14 -4.92 -3.52
CA ARG A 37 -13.81 -6.36 -3.54
C ARG A 37 -13.71 -6.96 -4.96
N ARG A 38 -14.52 -6.46 -5.89
CA ARG A 38 -14.55 -6.87 -7.32
C ARG A 38 -13.91 -5.84 -8.25
N GLY A 39 -13.41 -4.73 -7.71
CA GLY A 39 -12.82 -3.63 -8.46
C GLY A 39 -11.30 -3.72 -8.55
N ARG A 40 -10.74 -2.68 -9.19
CA ARG A 40 -9.30 -2.42 -9.20
C ARG A 40 -8.85 -1.82 -7.86
N LEU A 41 -7.59 -2.00 -7.54
CA LEU A 41 -6.98 -1.43 -6.34
C LEU A 41 -6.38 -0.07 -6.61
N SER A 42 -6.56 0.87 -5.70
CA SER A 42 -5.76 2.07 -5.60
C SER A 42 -4.57 1.85 -4.67
N LEU A 43 -3.39 2.30 -5.08
CA LEU A 43 -2.18 2.36 -4.27
C LEU A 43 -1.90 3.81 -3.90
N ALA A 44 -1.84 4.09 -2.61
CA ALA A 44 -1.47 5.39 -2.05
C ALA A 44 -0.22 5.28 -1.18
N ILE A 45 0.73 6.21 -1.36
CA ILE A 45 1.92 6.35 -0.51
C ILE A 45 1.84 7.69 0.22
N HIS A 46 1.96 7.66 1.54
CA HIS A 46 2.00 8.84 2.41
C HIS A 46 3.38 8.92 3.06
N GLU A 47 4.00 10.11 3.02
CA GLU A 47 5.14 10.42 3.88
C GLU A 47 4.64 10.86 5.27
N ASP A 48 3.56 11.64 5.31
CA ASP A 48 2.81 11.98 6.52
C ASP A 48 1.32 11.66 6.29
N THR A 49 0.73 10.86 7.19
CA THR A 49 -0.67 10.42 7.10
C THR A 49 -1.67 11.56 7.32
N ARG A 50 -1.21 12.72 7.81
CA ARG A 50 -1.97 13.96 7.97
C ARG A 50 -2.02 14.79 6.68
N ALA A 51 -1.09 14.54 5.75
CA ALA A 51 -1.02 15.20 4.45
C ALA A 51 -1.69 14.35 3.36
N PRO A 52 -1.97 14.94 2.17
CA PRO A 52 -2.35 14.16 0.99
C PRO A 52 -1.26 13.14 0.60
N PRO A 53 -1.62 12.02 -0.06
CA PRO A 53 -0.64 11.06 -0.54
C PRO A 53 0.31 11.70 -1.55
N VAL A 54 1.61 11.44 -1.42
CA VAL A 54 2.63 11.91 -2.38
C VAL A 54 2.54 11.15 -3.70
N PHE A 55 1.97 9.95 -3.66
CA PHE A 55 1.78 9.06 -4.80
C PHE A 55 0.42 8.38 -4.73
N LEU A 56 -0.34 8.43 -5.82
CA LEU A 56 -1.63 7.77 -5.95
C LEU A 56 -1.80 7.24 -7.38
N ILE A 57 -2.04 5.94 -7.52
CA ILE A 57 -2.36 5.30 -8.80
C ILE A 57 -3.51 4.31 -8.62
N GLU A 58 -4.28 4.09 -9.69
CA GLU A 58 -5.14 2.91 -9.81
C GLU A 58 -4.34 1.80 -10.50
N LEU A 59 -4.17 0.67 -9.83
CA LEU A 59 -3.47 -0.49 -10.34
C LEU A 59 -4.35 -1.24 -11.36
N PRO A 60 -3.79 -1.77 -12.45
CA PRO A 60 -4.49 -2.67 -13.37
C PRO A 60 -4.63 -4.09 -12.77
N VAL A 61 -4.86 -4.18 -11.46
CA VAL A 61 -4.95 -5.42 -10.69
C VAL A 61 -6.25 -5.40 -9.88
N LEU A 62 -7.03 -6.47 -10.01
CA LEU A 62 -8.24 -6.65 -9.21
C LEU A 62 -7.90 -6.98 -7.76
N ALA A 63 -8.70 -6.50 -6.81
CA ALA A 63 -8.53 -6.80 -5.38
C ALA A 63 -8.47 -8.32 -5.11
N SER A 64 -9.33 -9.09 -5.78
CA SER A 64 -9.36 -10.55 -5.69
C SER A 64 -8.13 -11.25 -6.28
N ALA A 65 -7.47 -10.64 -7.28
CA ALA A 65 -6.24 -11.18 -7.85
C ALA A 65 -5.09 -10.96 -6.88
N LEU A 66 -4.96 -9.75 -6.31
CA LEU A 66 -3.93 -9.47 -5.31
C LEU A 66 -4.09 -10.35 -4.06
N HIS A 67 -5.32 -10.50 -3.57
CA HIS A 67 -5.57 -11.35 -2.41
C HIS A 67 -5.18 -12.81 -2.64
N ARG A 68 -5.42 -13.35 -3.84
CA ARG A 68 -4.96 -14.69 -4.21
C ARG A 68 -3.44 -14.80 -4.23
N GLU A 69 -2.74 -13.78 -4.74
CA GLU A 69 -1.28 -13.73 -4.68
C GLU A 69 -0.78 -13.71 -3.23
N MET A 70 -1.42 -12.95 -2.34
CA MET A 70 -1.10 -12.92 -0.91
C MET A 70 -1.31 -14.27 -0.21
N VAL A 71 -2.37 -15.01 -0.57
CA VAL A 71 -2.64 -16.34 -0.01
C VAL A 71 -1.70 -17.40 -0.60
N ALA A 72 -1.42 -17.34 -1.90
CA ALA A 72 -0.47 -18.23 -2.56
C ALA A 72 0.96 -18.03 -2.04
N ALA A 73 1.28 -16.80 -1.62
CA ALA A 73 2.53 -16.37 -1.01
C ALA A 73 2.82 -16.96 0.38
N CYS A 74 1.84 -17.58 1.05
CA CYS A 74 1.93 -18.11 2.43
C CYS A 74 2.94 -19.29 2.62
N GLY A 75 3.89 -19.47 1.70
CA GLY A 75 5.00 -20.44 1.77
C GLY A 75 6.38 -19.84 1.50
N GLY A 76 6.54 -18.50 1.51
CA GLY A 76 7.86 -17.85 1.49
C GLY A 76 8.08 -16.75 0.46
N GLY A 77 7.02 -16.17 -0.13
CA GLY A 77 7.20 -15.10 -1.12
C GLY A 77 6.07 -14.09 -1.11
N GLY A 78 6.22 -12.98 -0.37
CA GLY A 78 5.26 -11.88 -0.31
C GLY A 78 4.95 -11.24 -1.68
N VAL A 79 3.95 -10.36 -1.69
CA VAL A 79 3.55 -9.60 -2.88
C VAL A 79 4.63 -8.59 -3.26
N LYS A 80 5.09 -8.66 -4.50
CA LYS A 80 6.05 -7.71 -5.09
C LYS A 80 5.38 -6.91 -6.20
N LEU A 81 5.20 -5.62 -5.97
CA LEU A 81 4.74 -4.68 -6.99
C LEU A 81 5.94 -3.93 -7.55
N ALA A 82 6.17 -4.00 -8.86
CA ALA A 82 7.15 -3.15 -9.53
C ALA A 82 6.42 -2.19 -10.47
N LEU A 83 6.76 -0.92 -10.35
CA LEU A 83 6.24 0.18 -11.16
C LEU A 83 7.42 0.74 -11.95
N GLU A 84 7.36 0.58 -13.26
CA GLU A 84 8.43 0.99 -14.16
C GLU A 84 7.98 2.18 -15.02
N CYS A 85 8.78 3.24 -15.08
CA CYS A 85 8.55 4.36 -15.97
C CYS A 85 9.72 4.50 -16.96
N ASP A 86 9.45 5.01 -18.17
CA ASP A 86 10.49 5.26 -19.15
C ASP A 86 11.16 6.62 -18.93
N THR A 87 12.48 6.70 -19.13
CA THR A 87 13.20 7.97 -19.07
C THR A 87 12.77 8.88 -20.23
N ARG A 88 11.90 9.86 -19.97
CA ARG A 88 11.70 10.97 -20.91
C ARG A 88 12.90 11.92 -20.84
N ARG A 89 13.31 12.49 -21.98
CA ARG A 89 14.34 13.55 -22.03
C ARG A 89 13.82 14.78 -21.25
N GLY A 90 14.16 14.87 -19.97
CA GLY A 90 13.64 15.87 -19.02
C GLY A 90 13.24 15.27 -17.65
N ALA A 91 12.93 13.98 -17.59
CA ALA A 91 12.52 13.24 -16.39
C ALA A 91 13.65 13.06 -15.35
N ARG A 92 14.93 13.17 -15.76
CA ARG A 92 16.09 12.99 -14.87
C ARG A 92 16.17 13.94 -13.68
N ARG A 93 15.34 14.98 -13.63
CA ARG A 93 15.24 15.93 -12.50
C ARG A 93 14.03 15.70 -11.60
N GLN A 94 13.06 14.88 -12.01
CA GLN A 94 11.85 14.60 -11.23
C GLN A 94 12.07 13.41 -10.30
N ARG A 95 11.44 13.44 -9.12
CA ARG A 95 11.44 12.29 -8.20
C ARG A 95 10.66 11.14 -8.82
N LEU A 96 10.98 9.90 -8.48
CA LEU A 96 10.25 8.74 -9.02
C LEU A 96 8.76 8.84 -8.74
N VAL A 97 8.36 9.15 -7.50
CA VAL A 97 6.96 9.37 -7.12
C VAL A 97 6.26 10.50 -7.90
N GLU A 98 6.99 11.33 -8.65
CA GLU A 98 6.41 12.40 -9.47
C GLU A 98 6.02 11.97 -10.88
N GLU A 99 6.53 10.81 -11.34
CA GLU A 99 6.30 10.27 -12.67
C GLU A 99 4.83 9.89 -12.88
N TYR A 100 4.38 10.08 -14.13
CA TYR A 100 2.96 9.96 -14.47
C TYR A 100 2.54 8.60 -14.99
N VAL A 101 3.39 7.94 -15.77
CA VAL A 101 3.02 6.72 -16.49
C VAL A 101 3.88 5.58 -15.97
N TRP A 102 3.21 4.52 -15.54
CA TRP A 102 3.84 3.36 -14.93
C TRP A 102 3.38 2.08 -15.62
N ALA A 103 4.32 1.27 -16.09
CA ALA A 103 4.08 -0.14 -16.33
C ALA A 103 4.07 -0.88 -15.00
N VAL A 104 2.98 -1.58 -14.70
CA VAL A 104 2.76 -2.26 -13.43
C VAL A 104 3.06 -3.74 -13.60
N TYR A 105 3.87 -4.28 -12.70
CA TYR A 105 4.22 -5.68 -12.60
C TYR A 105 3.84 -6.19 -11.22
N CYS A 106 3.21 -7.35 -11.16
CA CYS A 106 2.91 -8.07 -9.92
C CYS A 106 3.67 -9.40 -9.95
N ASN A 107 4.53 -9.65 -8.96
CA ASN A 107 5.36 -10.85 -8.85
C ASN A 107 6.12 -11.18 -10.15
N GLY A 108 6.66 -10.14 -10.81
CA GLY A 108 7.40 -10.26 -12.07
C GLY A 108 6.55 -10.35 -13.34
N ARG A 109 5.21 -10.44 -13.22
CA ARG A 109 4.29 -10.51 -14.37
C ARG A 109 3.71 -9.14 -14.68
N LYS A 110 3.79 -8.70 -15.95
CA LYS A 110 3.19 -7.43 -16.37
C LYS A 110 1.67 -7.49 -16.25
N ALA A 111 1.11 -6.62 -15.41
CA ALA A 111 -0.34 -6.50 -15.20
C ALA A 111 -0.97 -5.47 -16.14
N GLY A 112 -0.26 -4.39 -16.48
CA GLY A 112 -0.77 -3.35 -17.38
C GLY A 112 -0.06 -2.02 -17.18
N TYR A 113 -0.76 -0.93 -17.48
CA TYR A 113 -0.28 0.44 -17.24
C TYR A 113 -1.18 1.14 -16.23
N ALA A 114 -0.59 2.05 -15.46
CA ALA A 114 -1.27 2.91 -14.50
C ALA A 114 -0.82 4.37 -14.71
N ILE A 115 -1.74 5.30 -14.43
CA ILE A 115 -1.49 6.74 -14.49
C ILE A 115 -1.56 7.31 -13.08
N ARG A 116 -0.54 8.08 -12.70
CA ARG A 116 -0.51 8.83 -11.45
C ARG A 116 -1.56 9.93 -11.45
N ARG A 117 -2.29 10.03 -10.35
CA ARG A 117 -3.26 11.09 -10.09
C ARG A 117 -2.67 12.08 -9.09
N LYS A 118 -2.81 13.39 -9.37
CA LYS A 118 -2.39 14.45 -8.43
C LYS A 118 -3.31 14.53 -7.23
N ASP A 119 -4.60 14.38 -7.49
CA ASP A 119 -5.66 14.53 -6.50
C ASP A 119 -6.46 13.23 -6.40
N ALA A 120 -6.76 12.83 -5.17
CA ALA A 120 -7.67 11.74 -4.87
C ALA A 120 -9.12 12.11 -5.23
N SER A 121 -9.98 11.13 -5.55
CA SER A 121 -11.43 11.36 -5.61
C SER A 121 -12.02 11.61 -4.21
N ASP A 122 -13.29 12.02 -4.12
CA ASP A 122 -13.96 12.17 -2.82
C ASP A 122 -14.04 10.86 -2.03
N ASP A 123 -14.32 9.75 -2.72
CA ASP A 123 -14.36 8.41 -2.13
C ASP A 123 -12.98 8.00 -1.61
N GLU A 124 -11.93 8.26 -2.38
CA GLU A 124 -10.55 7.96 -1.96
C GLU A 124 -10.12 8.82 -0.78
N ARG A 125 -10.44 10.12 -0.80
CA ARG A 125 -10.22 11.01 0.35
C ARG A 125 -10.96 10.51 1.58
N HIS A 126 -12.18 10.00 1.42
CA HIS A 126 -12.96 9.43 2.52
C HIS A 126 -12.27 8.20 3.11
N VAL A 127 -11.89 7.23 2.27
CA VAL A 127 -11.14 6.03 2.69
C VAL A 127 -9.84 6.40 3.42
N LEU A 128 -9.03 7.26 2.81
CA LEU A 128 -7.75 7.67 3.39
C LEU A 128 -7.92 8.41 4.72
N ARG A 129 -9.03 9.15 4.90
CA ARG A 129 -9.38 9.82 6.16
C ARG A 129 -9.75 8.83 7.25
N LEU A 130 -10.54 7.81 6.94
CA LEU A 130 -10.88 6.74 7.90
C LEU A 130 -9.63 6.00 8.39
N LEU A 131 -8.65 5.83 7.51
CA LEU A 131 -7.41 5.12 7.83
C LEU A 131 -6.33 5.99 8.49
N ARG A 132 -6.56 7.29 8.75
CA ARG A 132 -5.55 8.18 9.34
C ARG A 132 -4.96 7.68 10.66
N GLY A 133 -5.79 7.09 11.53
CA GLY A 133 -5.37 6.52 12.82
C GLY A 133 -4.85 5.09 12.74
N VAL A 134 -4.79 4.49 11.54
CA VAL A 134 -4.36 3.11 11.33
C VAL A 134 -2.90 3.11 10.88
N SER A 135 -1.98 2.62 11.70
CA SER A 135 -0.58 2.49 11.29
C SER A 135 -0.37 1.28 10.37
N MET A 136 -1.02 0.17 10.70
CA MET A 136 -0.92 -1.10 9.99
C MET A 136 -2.20 -1.92 10.12
N GLY A 137 -2.50 -2.76 9.13
CA GLY A 137 -3.59 -3.73 9.18
C GLY A 137 -4.33 -3.88 7.85
N ALA A 138 -5.17 -4.90 7.76
CA ALA A 138 -6.08 -5.10 6.64
C ALA A 138 -7.50 -5.27 7.16
N GLY A 139 -8.48 -4.88 6.34
CA GLY A 139 -9.89 -4.98 6.74
C GLY A 139 -10.84 -4.51 5.66
N VAL A 140 -12.10 -4.33 6.05
CA VAL A 140 -13.17 -3.81 5.22
C VAL A 140 -13.68 -2.52 5.84
N LEU A 141 -13.87 -1.50 5.01
CA LEU A 141 -14.48 -0.22 5.37
C LEU A 141 -15.92 -0.18 4.87
N PRO A 142 -16.81 0.53 5.59
CA PRO A 142 -18.15 0.79 5.10
C PRO A 142 -18.10 1.56 3.77
N PRO A 143 -19.11 1.38 2.90
CA PRO A 143 -19.22 2.15 1.67
C PRO A 143 -19.27 3.65 1.96
N PRO A 144 -18.71 4.50 1.09
CA PRO A 144 -18.89 5.94 1.18
C PRO A 144 -20.38 6.30 1.12
N PRO A 145 -20.80 7.40 1.75
CA PRO A 145 -22.22 7.75 1.92
C PRO A 145 -22.96 7.96 0.60
N ALA A 146 -22.26 8.29 -0.49
CA ALA A 146 -22.85 8.50 -1.81
C ALA A 146 -23.18 7.18 -2.56
N SER A 147 -22.66 6.03 -2.13
CA SER A 147 -22.84 4.73 -2.79
C SER A 147 -23.78 3.79 -2.04
N SER A 148 -24.63 4.32 -1.15
CA SER A 148 -25.49 3.56 -0.23
C SER A 148 -26.63 2.74 -0.87
N GLY A 149 -26.66 2.61 -2.20
CA GLY A 149 -27.70 1.88 -2.95
C GLY A 149 -27.29 0.52 -3.52
N SER A 150 -26.03 0.08 -3.38
CA SER A 150 -25.51 -1.10 -4.10
C SER A 150 -24.95 -2.19 -3.17
N GLY A 151 -25.83 -2.92 -2.46
CA GLY A 151 -25.56 -4.22 -1.81
C GLY A 151 -24.19 -4.43 -1.14
N THR A 152 -23.71 -5.68 -1.08
CA THR A 152 -22.34 -6.03 -0.64
C THR A 152 -21.24 -5.62 -1.64
N ASP A 153 -21.59 -4.86 -2.68
CA ASP A 153 -20.69 -4.45 -3.77
C ASP A 153 -20.04 -3.08 -3.49
N GLY A 154 -20.56 -2.34 -2.51
CA GLY A 154 -19.96 -1.09 -2.00
C GLY A 154 -18.90 -1.26 -0.91
N GLU A 155 -18.63 -2.49 -0.45
CA GLU A 155 -17.60 -2.74 0.55
C GLU A 155 -16.19 -2.47 -0.01
N ILE A 156 -15.42 -1.64 0.70
CA ILE A 156 -14.04 -1.31 0.33
C ILE A 156 -13.10 -2.13 1.19
N THR A 157 -12.30 -2.99 0.57
CA THR A 157 -11.22 -3.67 1.27
C THR A 157 -9.99 -2.78 1.30
N TYR A 158 -9.19 -2.89 2.35
CA TYR A 158 -7.92 -2.19 2.45
C TYR A 158 -6.84 -3.06 3.09
N MET A 159 -5.60 -2.74 2.74
CA MET A 159 -4.38 -3.15 3.43
C MET A 159 -3.53 -1.90 3.61
N ARG A 160 -3.07 -1.68 4.83
CA ARG A 160 -2.23 -0.56 5.21
C ARG A 160 -1.00 -1.08 5.93
N ALA A 161 0.15 -0.52 5.56
CA ALA A 161 1.44 -0.96 6.05
C ALA A 161 2.34 0.26 6.28
N SER A 162 2.99 0.29 7.44
CA SER A 162 4.16 1.14 7.63
C SER A 162 5.33 0.51 6.87
N VAL A 163 6.05 1.31 6.11
CA VAL A 163 7.10 0.81 5.21
C VAL A 163 8.43 1.51 5.49
N GLU A 164 9.51 0.77 5.30
CA GLU A 164 10.85 1.31 5.19
C GLU A 164 11.09 1.70 3.73
N ARG A 165 11.48 2.96 3.50
CA ARG A 165 11.87 3.45 2.18
C ARG A 165 13.38 3.33 2.01
N VAL A 166 13.79 2.58 0.98
CA VAL A 166 15.19 2.41 0.59
C VAL A 166 15.42 3.07 -0.77
N VAL A 167 16.27 4.09 -0.82
CA VAL A 167 16.62 4.80 -2.05
C VAL A 167 17.89 4.19 -2.62
N GLY A 168 17.78 3.45 -3.73
CA GLY A 168 18.94 2.89 -4.41
C GLY A 168 19.66 3.92 -5.28
N SER A 169 18.90 4.72 -6.02
CA SER A 169 19.42 5.85 -6.82
C SER A 169 18.29 6.82 -7.17
N LYS A 170 18.60 7.89 -7.92
CA LYS A 170 17.57 8.76 -8.51
C LYS A 170 16.56 8.05 -9.43
N ASP A 171 16.91 6.84 -9.88
CA ASP A 171 16.16 6.03 -10.82
C ASP A 171 15.62 4.74 -10.17
N SER A 172 15.84 4.52 -8.85
CA SER A 172 15.32 3.33 -8.15
C SER A 172 15.02 3.61 -6.68
N GLU A 173 13.80 3.32 -6.26
CA GLU A 173 13.33 3.37 -4.88
C GLU A 173 12.55 2.09 -4.54
N ALA A 174 12.69 1.60 -3.31
CA ALA A 174 11.96 0.46 -2.81
C ALA A 174 11.26 0.80 -1.48
N PHE A 175 10.11 0.19 -1.26
CA PHE A 175 9.33 0.28 -0.02
C PHE A 175 9.10 -1.14 0.49
N TYR A 176 9.61 -1.45 1.67
CA TYR A 176 9.46 -2.75 2.31
C TYR A 176 8.54 -2.62 3.51
N MET A 177 7.53 -3.47 3.62
CA MET A 177 6.67 -3.49 4.81
C MET A 177 7.49 -3.83 6.04
N ILE A 178 7.29 -3.05 7.11
CA ILE A 178 7.87 -3.29 8.43
C ILE A 178 6.89 -4.16 9.21
N ASN A 179 7.28 -5.37 9.62
CA ASN A 179 6.44 -6.17 10.51
C ASN A 179 6.77 -5.86 11.97
N PRO A 180 5.76 -5.63 12.83
CA PRO A 180 5.98 -5.38 14.25
C PRO A 180 6.40 -6.65 15.03
N ASP A 181 6.12 -7.83 14.48
CA ASP A 181 6.44 -9.12 15.10
C ASP A 181 7.86 -9.61 14.73
N ASP A 182 8.60 -8.91 13.86
CA ASP A 182 9.98 -9.25 13.48
C ASP A 182 10.95 -8.84 14.59
N GLY A 183 10.98 -9.64 15.67
CA GLY A 183 12.00 -9.60 16.73
C GLY A 183 13.38 -10.07 16.27
N GLY A 184 13.85 -9.63 15.09
CA GLY A 184 15.18 -9.94 14.55
C GLY A 184 15.29 -11.21 13.70
N GLY A 185 14.23 -11.59 12.97
CA GLY A 185 14.24 -12.75 12.05
C GLY A 185 14.29 -12.36 10.58
N ASP A 186 15.03 -13.13 9.78
CA ASP A 186 15.29 -12.99 8.32
C ASP A 186 14.07 -13.37 7.45
N SER A 187 12.87 -12.91 7.83
CA SER A 187 11.63 -13.16 7.10
C SER A 187 11.47 -12.16 5.96
N ALA A 188 11.17 -12.66 4.75
CA ALA A 188 10.93 -11.80 3.59
C ALA A 188 9.68 -10.91 3.82
N PRO A 189 9.71 -9.62 3.44
CA PRO A 189 8.56 -8.73 3.61
C PRO A 189 7.33 -9.26 2.88
N GLU A 190 6.15 -9.26 3.53
CA GLU A 190 4.91 -9.76 2.89
C GLU A 190 4.45 -8.83 1.76
N LEU A 191 4.89 -7.56 1.77
CA LEU A 191 4.66 -6.58 0.71
C LEU A 191 5.96 -5.80 0.42
N SER A 192 6.34 -5.76 -0.85
CA SER A 192 7.43 -4.92 -1.36
C SER A 192 6.96 -4.14 -2.59
N ILE A 193 7.29 -2.86 -2.66
CA ILE A 193 6.97 -1.99 -3.80
C ILE A 193 8.24 -1.38 -4.35
N PHE A 194 8.48 -1.51 -5.65
CA PHE A 194 9.64 -0.97 -6.35
C PHE A 194 9.19 0.07 -7.36
N LEU A 195 9.79 1.26 -7.30
CA LEU A 195 9.67 2.29 -8.31
C LEU A 195 10.99 2.32 -9.08
N VAL A 196 10.94 2.14 -10.40
CA VAL A 196 12.15 2.06 -11.23
C VAL A 196 11.98 2.89 -12.50
N ARG A 197 12.99 3.69 -12.83
CA ARG A 197 13.08 4.36 -14.13
C ARG A 197 13.95 3.55 -15.06
N LYS A 198 13.36 3.04 -16.15
CA LYS A 198 14.09 2.36 -17.23
C LYS A 198 14.88 3.36 -18.06
N LYS A 199 16.14 3.02 -18.33
CA LYS A 199 17.06 3.80 -19.15
C LYS A 199 16.82 3.55 -20.63
#